data_AF-A0A5S9Q4X2-F1
#
_entry.id   AF-A0A5S9Q4X2-F1
#
_cell.length_a   1.000
_cell.length_b   1.000
_cell.length_c   1.000
_cell.angle_alpha   90.00
_cell.angle_beta   90.00
_cell.angle_gamma   90.00
#
_symmetry.space_group_name_H-M   'P 1'
#
loop_
_entity.id
_entity.type
_entity.pdbx_description
1 polymer ?
#
loop_
_entity_poly.entity_id
_entity_poly.type
_entity_poly.pdbx_seq_one_letter_code
_entity_poly.pdbx_strand_id
1 'polypeptide(L)'
;MSQLHIDEFYHDAGCILASLYDVFPRKNTVYVEDISGDDEPDEFGLHSPRHLACLAAMTWLADQHYIRYDQLIRHEAMEAATLTEKAFLVLTSPSQLADEEAPEDISGLPPLARQNFTTNIAILKMALKSRDSAKINRIMQRIMVESANYPTKVQPAV
;
A
#
# COMPACT_ATOMS: atom_id res chain seq x y z
N MET A 1 -19.14 -15.85 3.15
CA MET A 1 -18.01 -16.17 2.26
C MET A 1 -17.89 -15.11 1.16
N SER A 2 -17.55 -13.86 1.50
CA SER A 2 -17.55 -12.77 0.50
C SER A 2 -16.78 -11.49 0.89
N GLN A 3 -15.93 -11.50 1.93
CA GLN A 3 -15.07 -10.35 2.30
C GLN A 3 -13.57 -10.66 2.29
N LEU A 4 -13.18 -11.94 2.18
CA LEU A 4 -11.76 -12.32 2.14
C LEU A 4 -11.00 -11.61 1.01
N HIS A 5 -11.61 -11.49 -0.17
CA HIS A 5 -10.99 -10.81 -1.32
C HIS A 5 -10.74 -9.32 -1.07
N ILE A 6 -11.58 -8.62 -0.29
CA ILE A 6 -11.35 -7.20 -0.01
C ILE A 6 -10.28 -7.03 1.08
N ASP A 7 -10.21 -7.95 2.04
CA ASP A 7 -9.17 -7.97 3.06
C ASP A 7 -7.79 -8.22 2.44
N GLU A 8 -7.69 -9.17 1.52
CA GLU A 8 -6.48 -9.46 0.72
C GLU A 8 -6.06 -8.22 -0.09
N PHE A 9 -7.01 -7.56 -0.75
CA PHE A 9 -6.73 -6.33 -1.48
C PHE A 9 -6.15 -5.22 -0.59
N TYR A 10 -6.75 -4.97 0.59
CA TYR A 10 -6.24 -3.96 1.50
C TYR A 10 -4.86 -4.32 2.06
N HIS A 11 -4.63 -5.59 2.37
CA HIS A 11 -3.32 -6.07 2.78
C HIS A 11 -2.26 -5.82 1.69
N ASP A 12 -2.52 -6.26 0.46
CA ASP A 12 -1.58 -6.13 -0.64
C ASP A 12 -1.28 -4.68 -0.97
N ALA A 13 -2.34 -3.87 -1.11
CA ALA A 13 -2.20 -2.45 -1.37
C ALA A 13 -1.41 -1.76 -0.24
N GLY A 14 -1.64 -2.13 1.02
CA GLY A 14 -0.90 -1.61 2.16
C GLY A 14 0.59 -1.96 2.09
N CYS A 15 0.92 -3.23 1.81
CA CYS A 15 2.29 -3.71 1.65
C CYS A 15 3.03 -2.99 0.51
N ILE A 16 2.39 -2.85 -0.66
CA ILE A 16 2.97 -2.16 -1.83
C ILE A 16 3.24 -0.69 -1.52
N LEU A 17 2.28 0.01 -0.91
CA LEU A 17 2.47 1.42 -0.55
C LEU A 17 3.56 1.59 0.51
N ALA A 18 3.62 0.69 1.49
CA ALA A 18 4.64 0.74 2.53
C ALA A 18 6.05 0.46 2.00
N SER A 19 6.22 -0.54 1.13
CA SER A 19 7.51 -0.89 0.54
C SER A 19 8.03 0.23 -0.38
N LEU A 20 7.16 0.82 -1.20
CA LEU A 20 7.53 1.95 -2.05
C LEU A 20 7.80 3.24 -1.27
N TYR A 21 7.13 3.43 -0.12
CA TYR A 21 7.43 4.54 0.77
C TYR A 21 8.85 4.46 1.34
N ASP A 22 9.32 3.26 1.70
CA ASP A 22 10.66 3.05 2.29
C ASP A 22 11.81 3.40 1.33
N VAL A 23 11.56 3.34 0.02
CA VAL A 23 12.59 3.61 -1.00
C VAL A 23 12.40 4.93 -1.74
N PHE A 24 11.28 5.63 -1.52
CA PHE A 24 10.96 6.91 -2.16
C PHE A 24 12.08 7.95 -1.92
N PRO A 25 12.48 8.75 -2.94
CA PRO A 25 11.90 8.90 -4.27
C PRO A 25 12.51 7.97 -5.33
N ARG A 26 13.29 6.96 -4.94
CA ARG A 26 13.89 6.02 -5.89
C ARG A 26 12.81 5.11 -6.46
N LYS A 27 12.94 4.79 -7.75
CA LYS A 27 12.16 3.73 -8.38
C LYS A 27 12.69 2.37 -7.89
N ASN A 28 11.78 1.42 -7.65
CA ASN A 28 12.11 0.06 -7.24
C ASN A 28 11.25 -0.95 -8.00
N THR A 29 11.80 -2.13 -8.29
CA THR A 29 10.99 -3.24 -8.81
C THR A 29 10.21 -3.88 -7.66
N VAL A 30 8.91 -4.05 -7.83
CA VAL A 30 8.04 -4.68 -6.82
C VAL A 30 7.59 -6.02 -7.38
N TYR A 31 8.01 -7.11 -6.74
CA TYR A 31 7.60 -8.45 -7.11
C TYR A 31 6.29 -8.82 -6.40
N VAL A 32 5.46 -9.60 -7.09
CA VAL A 32 4.20 -10.12 -6.52
C VAL A 32 4.49 -11.04 -5.33
N GLU A 33 5.51 -11.88 -5.43
CA GLU A 33 5.90 -12.83 -4.36
C GLU A 33 6.30 -12.14 -3.05
N ASP A 34 6.93 -10.96 -3.12
CA ASP A 34 7.29 -10.14 -1.95
C ASP A 34 6.07 -9.64 -1.18
N ILE A 35 4.90 -9.60 -1.82
CA ILE A 35 3.66 -9.05 -1.28
C ILE A 35 2.68 -10.17 -0.90
N SER A 36 2.43 -11.10 -1.81
CA SER A 36 1.45 -12.18 -1.64
C SER A 36 2.03 -13.48 -1.08
N GLY A 37 3.35 -13.60 -1.01
CA GLY A 37 4.05 -14.86 -0.80
C GLY A 37 4.27 -15.63 -2.10
N ASP A 38 4.98 -16.75 -1.98
CA ASP A 38 5.36 -17.62 -3.10
C ASP A 38 4.15 -17.99 -3.98
N ASP A 39 4.37 -18.00 -5.30
CA ASP A 39 3.35 -18.47 -6.23
C ASP A 39 3.32 -20.00 -6.28
N GLU A 40 2.11 -20.55 -6.24
CA GLU A 40 1.85 -21.98 -6.38
C GLU A 40 1.09 -22.22 -7.70
N PRO A 41 1.80 -22.31 -8.84
CA PRO A 41 1.16 -22.49 -10.12
C PRO A 41 0.52 -23.88 -10.24
N ASP A 42 -0.52 -23.98 -11.07
CA ASP A 42 -1.21 -25.24 -11.31
C ASP A 42 -0.41 -26.20 -12.22
N GLU A 43 -0.99 -27.36 -12.52
CA GLU A 43 -0.37 -28.40 -13.37
C GLU A 43 -0.07 -27.93 -14.81
N PHE A 44 -0.64 -26.80 -15.24
CA PHE A 44 -0.41 -26.18 -16.54
C PHE A 44 0.55 -24.97 -16.45
N GLY A 45 1.06 -24.67 -15.26
CA GLY A 45 1.95 -23.53 -15.02
C GLY A 45 1.22 -22.19 -14.93
N LEU A 46 -0.10 -22.18 -14.68
CA LEU A 46 -0.86 -20.94 -14.50
C LEU A 46 -0.71 -20.44 -13.07
N HIS A 47 -0.47 -19.14 -12.91
CA HIS A 47 -0.36 -18.48 -11.61
C HIS A 47 -1.61 -18.72 -10.74
N SER A 48 -1.38 -18.83 -9.44
CA SER A 48 -2.45 -19.01 -8.46
C SER A 48 -3.44 -17.82 -8.46
N PRO A 49 -4.70 -18.03 -8.06
CA PRO A 49 -5.65 -16.92 -7.90
C PRO A 49 -5.15 -15.83 -6.95
N ARG A 50 -4.37 -16.21 -5.92
CA ARG A 50 -3.78 -15.30 -4.94
C ARG A 50 -2.73 -14.37 -5.56
N HIS A 51 -1.86 -14.93 -6.41
CA HIS A 51 -0.86 -14.19 -7.17
C HIS A 51 -1.52 -13.21 -8.14
N LEU A 52 -2.51 -13.69 -8.90
CA LEU A 52 -3.26 -12.85 -9.84
C LEU A 52 -4.05 -11.73 -9.13
N ALA A 53 -4.59 -11.99 -7.94
CA ALA A 53 -5.27 -10.97 -7.13
C ALA A 53 -4.30 -9.86 -6.67
N CYS A 54 -3.08 -10.21 -6.28
CA CYS A 54 -2.06 -9.23 -5.91
C CYS A 54 -1.64 -8.39 -7.12
N LEU A 55 -1.37 -9.01 -8.26
CA LEU A 55 -1.06 -8.30 -9.50
C LEU A 55 -2.19 -7.34 -9.89
N ALA A 56 -3.45 -7.76 -9.75
CA ALA A 56 -4.61 -6.89 -9.98
C ALA A 56 -4.67 -5.70 -9.00
N ALA A 57 -4.30 -5.89 -7.73
CA ALA A 57 -4.19 -4.81 -6.76
C ALA A 57 -3.10 -3.80 -7.15
N MET A 58 -1.94 -4.28 -7.62
CA MET A 58 -0.87 -3.43 -8.13
C MET A 58 -1.34 -2.58 -9.32
N THR A 59 -1.99 -3.20 -10.32
CA THR A 59 -2.52 -2.48 -11.48
C THR A 59 -3.58 -1.46 -11.08
N TRP A 60 -4.47 -1.82 -10.15
CA TRP A 60 -5.48 -0.91 -9.64
C TRP A 60 -4.86 0.32 -8.95
N LEU A 61 -3.82 0.13 -8.14
CA LEU A 61 -3.12 1.25 -7.50
C LEU A 61 -2.50 2.20 -8.53
N ALA A 62 -2.00 1.68 -9.65
CA ALA A 62 -1.46 2.50 -10.72
C ALA A 62 -2.56 3.26 -11.46
N ASP A 63 -3.67 2.60 -11.79
CA ASP A 63 -4.84 3.20 -12.45
C ASP A 63 -5.46 4.32 -11.61
N GLN A 64 -5.44 4.17 -10.28
CA GLN A 64 -5.91 5.18 -9.34
C GLN A 64 -4.83 6.21 -8.95
N HIS A 65 -3.68 6.18 -9.65
CA HIS A 65 -2.56 7.10 -9.50
C HIS A 65 -1.98 7.15 -8.09
N TYR A 66 -1.97 6.06 -7.35
CA TYR A 66 -1.18 5.96 -6.12
C TYR A 66 0.29 5.66 -6.41
N ILE A 67 0.54 4.85 -7.45
CA ILE A 67 1.87 4.49 -7.90
C ILE A 67 2.01 4.80 -9.40
N ARG A 68 3.24 4.91 -9.86
CA ARG A 68 3.61 4.86 -11.28
C ARG A 68 4.71 3.83 -11.46
N TYR A 69 4.72 3.16 -12.59
CA TYR A 69 5.71 2.14 -12.94
C TYR A 69 5.97 2.23 -14.45
N ASP A 70 7.09 1.65 -14.91
CA ASP A 70 7.48 1.77 -16.32
C ASP A 70 6.85 0.65 -17.16
N GLN A 71 6.93 -0.61 -16.72
CA GLN A 71 6.27 -1.76 -17.37
C GLN A 71 6.06 -2.93 -16.40
N LEU A 72 5.23 -3.89 -16.81
CA LEU A 72 5.13 -5.18 -16.13
C LEU A 72 6.25 -6.12 -16.61
N ILE A 73 6.88 -6.81 -15.68
CA ILE A 73 7.78 -7.92 -15.98
C ILE A 73 6.93 -9.19 -15.96
N ARG A 74 6.44 -9.57 -17.15
CA ARG A 74 5.48 -10.67 -17.31
C ARG A 74 4.27 -10.45 -16.38
N HIS A 75 3.94 -11.45 -15.56
CA HIS A 75 2.94 -11.35 -14.49
C HIS A 75 3.58 -11.46 -13.10
N GLU A 76 4.89 -11.19 -12.98
CA GLU A 76 5.65 -11.43 -11.76
C GLU A 76 5.98 -10.15 -11.00
N ALA A 77 6.13 -9.01 -11.69
CA ALA A 77 6.54 -7.76 -11.06
C ALA A 77 6.14 -6.49 -11.82
N MET A 78 6.17 -5.35 -11.11
CA MET A 78 6.18 -4.01 -11.69
C MET A 78 7.61 -3.45 -11.69
N GLU A 79 8.13 -3.15 -12.87
CA GLU A 79 9.47 -2.56 -13.01
C GLU A 79 9.44 -1.06 -12.70
N ALA A 80 10.46 -0.64 -11.94
CA ALA A 80 10.73 0.77 -11.68
C ALA A 80 9.52 1.53 -11.10
N ALA A 81 8.78 0.90 -10.19
CA ALA A 81 7.64 1.49 -9.50
C ALA A 81 8.06 2.54 -8.45
N THR A 82 7.23 3.56 -8.25
CA THR A 82 7.42 4.61 -7.23
C THR A 82 6.08 5.26 -6.86
N LEU A 83 5.98 5.82 -5.66
CA LEU A 83 4.81 6.59 -5.22
C LEU A 83 4.60 7.85 -6.06
N THR A 84 3.35 8.21 -6.29
CA THR A 84 2.94 9.53 -6.82
C THR A 84 2.89 10.59 -5.71
N GLU A 85 2.75 11.86 -6.10
CA GLU A 85 2.50 12.96 -5.17
C GLU A 85 1.25 12.70 -4.31
N LYS A 86 0.15 12.25 -4.93
CA LYS A 86 -1.10 11.89 -4.25
C LYS A 86 -0.86 10.89 -3.12
N ALA A 87 -0.21 9.76 -3.42
CA ALA A 87 0.06 8.76 -2.39
C ALA A 87 1.02 9.27 -1.32
N PHE A 88 2.09 9.97 -1.73
CA PHE A 88 3.06 10.53 -0.79
C PHE A 88 2.42 11.50 0.21
N LEU A 89 1.59 12.44 -0.25
CA LEU A 89 0.91 13.40 0.62
C LEU A 89 -0.01 12.70 1.62
N VAL A 90 -0.85 11.77 1.16
CA VAL A 90 -1.76 11.04 2.07
C VAL A 90 -1.00 10.18 3.07
N LEU A 91 0.06 9.48 2.64
CA LEU A 91 0.83 8.61 3.52
C LEU A 91 1.59 9.40 4.59
N THR A 92 2.06 10.60 4.27
CA THR A 92 2.77 11.49 5.21
C THR A 92 1.83 12.34 6.09
N SER A 93 0.55 12.47 5.73
CA SER A 93 -0.44 13.16 6.56
C SER A 93 -0.55 12.54 7.96
N PRO A 94 -0.81 13.35 9.00
CA PRO A 94 -1.26 12.86 10.29
C PRO A 94 -2.53 12.02 10.14
N SER A 95 -2.53 10.84 10.73
CA SER A 95 -3.69 9.96 10.70
C SER A 95 -4.74 10.38 11.72
N GLN A 96 -6.00 10.31 11.32
CA GLN A 96 -7.14 10.47 12.25
C GLN A 96 -7.33 9.26 13.17
N LEU A 97 -6.63 8.15 12.89
CA LEU A 97 -6.64 6.94 13.70
C LEU A 97 -5.41 6.86 14.62
N ALA A 98 -4.57 7.89 14.63
CA ALA A 98 -3.32 7.88 15.39
C ALA A 98 -3.55 7.64 16.90
N ASP A 99 -4.59 8.24 17.50
CA ASP A 99 -4.86 8.07 18.93
C ASP A 99 -5.31 6.64 19.30
N GLU A 100 -5.83 5.88 18.33
CA GLU A 100 -6.31 4.50 18.54
C GLU A 100 -5.24 3.45 18.18
N GLU A 101 -4.38 3.76 17.20
CA GLU A 101 -3.46 2.79 16.60
C GLU A 101 -1.98 3.06 16.93
N ALA A 102 -1.63 4.25 17.43
CA ALA A 102 -0.27 4.55 17.84
C ALA A 102 0.11 3.82 19.15
N PRO A 103 1.41 3.60 19.41
CA PRO A 103 1.85 2.93 20.62
C PRO A 103 1.46 3.74 21.86
N GLU A 104 1.00 3.04 22.91
CA GLU A 104 0.54 3.67 24.16
C GLU A 104 1.62 4.55 24.83
N ASP A 105 2.90 4.22 24.63
CA ASP A 105 4.04 4.91 25.27
C ASP A 105 4.89 5.75 24.28
N ILE A 106 4.25 6.61 23.50
CA ILE A 106 4.96 7.67 22.75
C ILE A 106 5.05 8.98 23.54
N SER A 107 4.42 9.06 24.72
CA SER A 107 4.33 10.28 25.55
C SER A 107 5.71 10.75 26.06
N GLY A 108 6.63 9.81 26.31
CA GLY A 108 8.01 10.09 26.73
C GLY A 108 8.94 10.55 25.59
N LEU A 109 8.50 10.47 24.32
CA LEU A 109 9.32 10.86 23.18
C LEU A 109 9.27 12.38 22.94
N PRO A 110 10.30 12.99 22.32
CA PRO A 110 10.24 14.37 21.83
C PRO A 110 9.10 14.57 20.81
N PRO A 111 8.49 15.77 20.70
CA PRO A 111 7.35 16.02 19.80
C PRO A 111 7.59 15.60 18.35
N LEU A 112 8.78 15.83 17.81
CA LEU A 112 9.15 15.44 16.46
C LEU A 112 9.19 13.91 16.28
N ALA A 113 9.65 13.19 17.30
CA ALA A 113 9.66 11.72 17.28
C ALA A 113 8.24 11.15 17.37
N ARG A 114 7.32 11.81 18.10
CA ARG A 114 5.90 11.41 18.14
C ARG A 114 5.23 11.55 16.78
N GLN A 115 5.50 12.64 16.04
CA GLN A 115 4.92 12.85 14.72
C GLN A 115 5.23 11.70 13.75
N ASN A 116 6.42 11.08 13.86
CA ASN A 116 6.79 9.93 13.05
C ASN A 116 5.96 8.67 13.33
N PHE A 117 5.23 8.61 14.43
CA PHE A 117 4.35 7.49 14.79
C PHE A 117 2.87 7.77 14.53
N THR A 118 2.51 9.01 14.21
CA THR A 118 1.11 9.43 14.06
C THR A 118 0.70 9.62 12.60
N THR A 119 1.58 9.41 11.63
CA THR A 119 1.23 9.50 10.19
C THR A 119 0.49 8.26 9.71
N ASN A 120 -0.26 8.39 8.62
CA ASN A 120 -0.96 7.27 7.98
C ASN A 120 -0.01 6.11 7.66
N ILE A 121 1.20 6.39 7.15
CA ILE A 121 2.20 5.35 6.88
C ILE A 121 2.72 4.66 8.15
N ALA A 122 2.90 5.42 9.24
CA ALA A 122 3.43 4.87 10.47
C ALA A 122 2.48 3.84 11.08
N ILE A 123 1.20 4.20 11.19
CA ILE A 123 0.19 3.28 11.74
C ILE A 123 -0.08 2.11 10.79
N LEU A 124 -0.01 2.31 9.47
CA LEU A 124 -0.16 1.24 8.49
C LEU A 124 0.95 0.19 8.65
N LYS A 125 2.22 0.63 8.77
CA LYS A 125 3.35 -0.28 9.00
C LYS A 125 3.22 -1.06 10.31
N MET A 126 2.69 -0.44 11.36
CA MET A 126 2.42 -1.13 12.62
C MET A 126 1.33 -2.20 12.45
N ALA A 127 0.23 -1.87 11.77
CA ALA A 127 -0.87 -2.81 11.51
C ALA A 127 -0.43 -4.00 10.63
N LEU A 128 0.38 -3.73 9.59
CA LEU A 128 0.98 -4.78 8.75
C LEU A 128 1.89 -5.70 9.57
N LYS A 129 2.71 -5.13 10.46
CA LYS A 129 3.58 -5.91 11.35
C LYS A 129 2.79 -6.75 12.36
N SER A 130 1.67 -6.25 12.87
CA SER A 130 0.80 -7.01 13.78
C SER A 130 -0.07 -8.05 13.08
N ARG A 131 -0.15 -8.02 11.73
CA ARG A 131 -0.99 -8.90 10.90
C ARG A 131 -2.47 -8.85 11.29
N ASP A 132 -2.93 -7.70 11.77
CA ASP A 132 -4.33 -7.48 12.16
C ASP A 132 -5.11 -6.97 10.95
N SER A 133 -5.84 -7.86 10.28
CA SER A 133 -6.59 -7.54 9.07
C SER A 133 -7.65 -6.46 9.32
N ALA A 134 -8.29 -6.44 10.49
CA ALA A 134 -9.29 -5.43 10.83
C ALA A 134 -8.65 -4.02 10.89
N LYS A 135 -7.47 -3.91 11.51
CA LYS A 135 -6.70 -2.66 11.54
C LYS A 135 -6.24 -2.23 10.16
N ILE A 136 -5.65 -3.16 9.40
CA ILE A 136 -5.18 -2.90 8.03
C ILE A 136 -6.33 -2.36 7.17
N ASN A 137 -7.48 -3.03 7.18
CA ASN A 137 -8.66 -2.64 6.42
C ASN A 137 -9.13 -1.23 6.79
N ARG A 138 -9.24 -0.94 8.09
CA ARG A 138 -9.71 0.37 8.58
C ARG A 138 -8.75 1.49 8.17
N ILE A 139 -7.45 1.29 8.32
CA ILE A 139 -6.42 2.27 7.94
C ILE A 139 -6.40 2.47 6.42
N MET A 140 -6.42 1.39 5.64
CA MET A 140 -6.41 1.48 4.18
C MET A 140 -7.66 2.16 3.64
N GLN A 141 -8.85 1.81 4.15
CA GLN A 141 -10.09 2.50 3.78
C GLN A 141 -9.98 4.00 4.09
N ARG A 142 -9.42 4.37 5.24
CA ARG A 142 -9.21 5.76 5.62
C ARG A 142 -8.26 6.49 4.66
N ILE A 143 -7.12 5.88 4.32
CA ILE A 143 -6.16 6.39 3.34
C ILE A 143 -6.84 6.63 2.00
N MET A 144 -7.65 5.68 1.53
CA MET A 144 -8.34 5.79 0.24
C MET A 144 -9.35 6.94 0.22
N VAL A 145 -10.14 7.10 1.30
CA VAL A 145 -11.08 8.22 1.45
C VAL A 145 -10.33 9.56 1.49
N GLU A 146 -9.24 9.65 2.23
CA GLU A 146 -8.44 10.89 2.32
C GLU A 146 -7.81 11.25 0.96
N SER A 147 -7.38 10.26 0.19
CA SER A 147 -6.80 10.45 -1.13
C SER A 147 -7.73 11.12 -2.14
N ALA A 148 -9.04 11.04 -1.93
CA ALA A 148 -10.03 11.70 -2.77
C ALA A 148 -9.88 13.24 -2.75
N ASN A 149 -9.27 13.79 -1.69
CA ASN A 149 -8.97 15.22 -1.58
C ASN A 149 -7.79 15.67 -2.46
N TYR A 150 -7.05 14.73 -3.05
CA TYR A 150 -5.90 14.98 -3.92
C TYR A 150 -6.22 14.47 -5.34
N PRO A 151 -7.14 15.13 -6.08
CA PRO A 151 -7.50 14.69 -7.42
C PRO A 151 -6.30 14.79 -8.35
N THR A 152 -6.03 13.70 -9.07
CA THR A 152 -4.98 13.69 -10.08
C THR A 152 -5.34 14.67 -11.19
N LYS A 153 -4.43 15.59 -11.53
CA LYS A 153 -4.56 16.41 -12.73
C LYS A 153 -4.47 15.48 -13.94
N VAL A 154 -5.60 15.14 -14.54
CA VAL A 154 -5.64 14.41 -15.80
C VAL A 154 -4.96 15.29 -16.84
N GLN A 155 -3.76 14.89 -17.30
CA GLN A 155 -3.17 15.51 -18.48
C GLN A 155 -4.02 15.09 -19.68
N PRO A 156 -4.49 16.05 -20.52
CA PRO A 156 -5.23 15.70 -21.72
C PRO A 156 -4.33 14.84 -22.62
N ALA A 157 -4.90 13.74 -23.14
CA ALA A 157 -4.22 12.92 -24.14
C ALA A 157 -3.81 13.82 -25.31
N VAL A 158 -2.52 13.80 -25.65
CA VAL A 158 -1.94 14.49 -26.81
C VAL A 158 -2.29 13.71 -28.07
#